data_AF-A0A8J8M9Z8-F1
#
_entry.id   AF-A0A8J8M9Z8-F1
#
_cell.length_a   1.000
_cell.length_b   1.000
_cell.length_c   1.000
_cell.angle_alpha   90.00
_cell.angle_beta   90.00
_cell.angle_gamma   90.00
#
_symmetry.space_group_name_H-M   'P 1'
#
loop_
_entity.id
_entity.type
_entity.pdbx_description
1 polymer ?
#
loop_
_entity_poly.entity_id
_entity_poly.type
_entity_poly.pdbx_seq_one_letter_code
_entity_poly.pdbx_strand_id
1 'polypeptide(L)'
;MQTDDMIDIVTTVIILAILIPITVSLARPFYRNELGGFGVQIEKTALKTQGELLPNNKDFNSNDTMLLLAVADEYFPEPKIIEINGTVINIDSVFFTNRIPALQSAYAAMPTVRDMNIQLYVGKDIQRKWVISNE
;
A
#
# COMPACT_ATOMS: atom_id res chain seq x y z
N MET A 1 54.60 -20.62 5.76
CA MET A 1 53.60 -19.55 5.95
C MET A 1 52.91 -19.35 4.62
N GLN A 2 51.85 -20.11 4.32
CA GLN A 2 51.11 -19.95 3.05
C GLN A 2 49.75 -20.67 3.08
N THR A 3 49.64 -21.80 3.80
CA THR A 3 48.39 -22.57 3.85
C THR A 3 47.38 -22.01 4.85
N ASP A 4 47.81 -21.58 6.04
CA ASP A 4 46.91 -21.00 7.06
C ASP A 4 46.25 -19.72 6.57
N ASP A 5 47.01 -18.82 5.94
CA ASP A 5 46.46 -17.56 5.39
C ASP A 5 45.38 -17.82 4.33
N MET A 6 45.54 -18.88 3.52
CA MET A 6 44.55 -19.24 2.50
C MET A 6 43.29 -19.82 3.13
N ILE A 7 43.41 -20.59 4.21
CA ILE A 7 42.28 -21.13 4.97
C ILE A 7 41.53 -20.00 5.66
N ASP A 8 42.22 -19.01 6.23
CA ASP A 8 41.61 -17.84 6.86
C ASP A 8 40.82 -16.99 5.86
N ILE A 9 41.37 -16.79 4.65
CA ILE A 9 40.68 -16.08 3.58
C ILE A 9 39.40 -16.82 3.16
N VAL A 10 39.48 -18.13 2.92
CA VAL A 10 38.32 -18.94 2.52
C VAL A 10 37.26 -18.94 3.62
N THR A 11 37.67 -19.08 4.87
CA THR A 11 36.75 -19.08 6.03
C THR A 11 36.06 -17.72 6.17
N THR A 12 36.79 -16.62 5.99
CA THR A 12 36.24 -15.26 6.02
C THR A 12 35.21 -15.04 4.91
N VAL A 13 35.47 -15.52 3.70
CA VAL A 13 34.54 -15.41 2.57
C VAL A 13 33.24 -16.18 2.83
N ILE A 14 33.32 -17.39 3.40
CA ILE A 14 32.14 -18.19 3.75
C ILE A 14 31.32 -17.49 4.83
N ILE A 15 31.97 -16.93 5.84
CA ILE A 15 31.31 -16.18 6.92
C ILE A 15 30.58 -14.95 6.36
N LEU A 16 31.23 -14.18 5.49
CA LEU A 16 30.63 -13.01 4.82
C LEU A 16 29.44 -13.41 3.95
N ALA A 17 29.55 -14.50 3.19
CA ALA A 17 28.49 -14.98 2.30
C ALA A 17 27.21 -15.38 3.07
N ILE A 18 27.33 -15.78 4.34
CA ILE A 18 26.20 -16.11 5.21
C ILE A 18 25.68 -14.87 5.95
N LEU A 19 26.57 -14.01 6.44
CA LEU A 19 26.19 -12.82 7.20
C LEU A 19 25.53 -11.73 6.35
N ILE A 20 25.96 -11.53 5.10
CA ILE A 20 25.42 -10.47 4.24
C ILE A 20 23.91 -10.69 3.94
N PRO A 21 23.45 -11.88 3.53
CA PRO A 21 22.01 -12.10 3.30
C PRO A 21 21.16 -11.93 4.56
N ILE A 22 21.67 -12.34 5.73
CA ILE A 22 20.96 -12.23 7.00
C ILE A 22 20.84 -10.75 7.41
N THR A 23 21.95 -10.00 7.36
CA THR A 23 21.96 -8.58 7.71
C THR A 23 21.11 -7.76 6.74
N VAL A 24 21.17 -8.01 5.44
CA VAL A 24 20.31 -7.34 4.44
C VAL A 24 18.83 -7.66 4.68
N SER A 25 18.49 -8.90 5.03
CA SER A 25 17.09 -9.29 5.30
C SER A 25 16.54 -8.62 6.57
N LEU A 26 17.36 -8.53 7.63
CA LEU A 26 17.00 -7.88 8.89
C LEU A 26 16.98 -6.35 8.78
N ALA A 27 17.82 -5.76 7.91
CA ALA A 27 17.86 -4.32 7.68
C ALA A 27 16.76 -3.83 6.72
N ARG A 28 16.24 -4.72 5.85
CA ARG A 28 15.16 -4.43 4.89
C ARG A 28 13.96 -3.67 5.49
N PRO A 29 13.39 -4.04 6.66
CA PRO A 29 12.28 -3.28 7.25
C PRO A 29 12.63 -1.85 7.67
N PHE A 30 13.88 -1.57 8.04
CA PHE A 30 14.30 -0.22 8.45
C PHE A 30 14.38 0.73 7.26
N TYR A 31 14.99 0.30 6.15
CA TYR A 31 15.04 1.10 4.91
C TYR A 31 13.66 1.26 4.25
N ARG A 32 12.75 0.32 4.46
CA ARG A 32 11.38 0.40 3.95
C ARG A 32 10.48 1.35 4.73
N ASN A 33 10.88 1.75 5.94
CA ASN A 33 10.12 2.66 6.80
C ASN A 33 10.60 4.11 6.69
N GLU A 34 11.87 4.36 6.31
CA GLU A 34 12.37 5.71 6.02
C GLU A 34 12.02 6.18 4.61
N LEU A 35 11.92 5.24 3.66
CA LEU A 35 11.33 5.48 2.35
C LEU A 35 9.83 5.26 2.49
N GLY A 36 9.10 6.33 2.83
CA GLY A 36 7.64 6.35 2.90
C GLY A 36 7.05 5.46 1.81
N GLY A 37 6.20 4.50 2.20
CA GLY A 37 5.85 3.31 1.42
C GLY A 37 4.97 3.53 0.19
N PHE A 38 5.19 4.61 -0.52
CA PHE A 38 4.70 5.01 -1.84
C PHE A 38 5.90 5.70 -2.50
N GLY A 39 6.17 5.49 -3.79
CA GLY A 39 7.27 6.17 -4.51
C GLY A 39 7.10 7.70 -4.65
N VAL A 40 6.53 8.35 -3.64
CA VAL A 40 6.27 9.76 -3.48
C VAL A 40 6.82 10.13 -2.10
N GLN A 41 7.89 10.94 -2.07
CA GLN A 41 8.33 11.60 -0.85
C GLN A 41 7.18 12.50 -0.36
N ILE A 42 6.34 11.99 0.54
CA ILE A 42 5.51 12.88 1.36
C ILE A 42 6.46 13.44 2.40
N GLU A 43 7.14 14.53 2.05
CA GLU A 43 7.91 15.31 3.01
C GLU A 43 6.97 15.74 4.14
N LYS A 44 7.01 15.03 5.27
CA LYS A 44 6.39 15.47 6.53
C LYS A 44 7.07 16.72 7.12
N THR A 45 8.02 17.30 6.40
CA THR A 45 8.81 18.49 6.74
C THR A 45 8.57 19.68 5.81
N ALA A 46 7.49 19.69 5.02
CA ALA A 46 7.07 20.94 4.38
C ALA A 46 6.58 21.92 5.46
N LEU A 47 7.36 22.99 5.70
CA LEU A 47 6.92 24.13 6.50
C LEU A 47 5.68 24.72 5.84
N LYS A 48 4.55 24.73 6.56
CA LYS A 48 3.29 25.34 6.12
C LYS A 48 3.54 26.75 5.59
N THR A 49 3.54 26.93 4.27
CA THR A 49 3.63 28.25 3.65
C THR A 49 2.28 28.95 3.82
N GLN A 50 2.32 30.21 4.25
CA GLN A 50 1.10 31.03 4.35
C GLN A 50 0.50 31.19 2.95
N GLY A 51 -0.60 30.49 2.70
CA GLY A 51 -1.24 30.40 1.39
C GLY A 51 -1.56 28.98 0.91
N GLU A 52 -1.15 27.94 1.66
CA GLU A 52 -1.64 26.58 1.40
C GLU A 52 -3.16 26.58 1.42
N LEU A 53 -3.77 26.28 0.27
CA LEU A 53 -5.16 25.89 0.16
C LEU A 53 -5.33 24.72 1.12
N LEU A 54 -5.93 24.98 2.29
CA LEU A 54 -6.37 23.91 3.16
C LEU A 54 -7.18 22.96 2.27
N PRO A 55 -6.83 21.67 2.17
CA PRO A 55 -7.61 20.75 1.39
C PRO A 55 -9.03 20.85 1.92
N ASN A 56 -9.92 21.42 1.10
CA ASN A 56 -11.31 21.52 1.46
C ASN A 56 -11.74 20.05 1.56
N ASN A 57 -12.08 19.60 2.77
CA ASN A 57 -12.38 18.21 3.02
C ASN A 57 -13.69 17.93 2.27
N LYS A 58 -13.58 17.53 1.00
CA LYS A 58 -14.73 17.26 0.16
C LYS A 58 -15.36 16.00 0.74
N ASP A 59 -16.61 16.11 1.15
CA ASP A 59 -17.39 14.97 1.66
C ASP A 59 -17.31 13.83 0.63
N PHE A 60 -16.65 12.74 1.03
CA PHE A 60 -16.48 11.58 0.19
C PHE A 60 -17.75 10.73 0.28
N ASN A 61 -18.44 10.56 -0.85
CA ASN A 61 -19.76 9.93 -0.90
C ASN A 61 -19.79 8.69 -1.81
N SER A 62 -20.90 7.96 -1.79
CA SER A 62 -21.10 6.72 -2.55
C SER A 62 -20.83 6.88 -4.05
N ASN A 63 -21.16 8.03 -4.63
CA ASN A 63 -20.91 8.31 -6.05
C ASN A 63 -19.42 8.47 -6.35
N ASP A 64 -18.65 9.10 -5.46
CA ASP A 64 -17.20 9.23 -5.61
C ASP A 64 -16.52 7.84 -5.56
N THR A 65 -17.00 6.93 -4.70
CA THR A 65 -16.53 5.52 -4.69
C THR A 65 -16.90 4.78 -5.97
N MET A 66 -18.12 4.95 -6.48
CA MET A 66 -18.51 4.31 -7.75
C MET A 66 -17.68 4.85 -8.91
N LEU A 67 -17.41 6.15 -8.93
CA LEU A 67 -16.55 6.78 -9.92
C LEU A 67 -15.12 6.25 -9.84
N LEU A 68 -14.57 6.09 -8.63
CA LEU A 68 -13.26 5.50 -8.41
C LEU A 68 -13.16 4.10 -9.03
N LEU A 69 -14.14 3.22 -8.79
CA LEU A 69 -14.17 1.87 -9.36
C LEU A 69 -14.44 1.86 -10.87
N ALA A 70 -15.23 2.81 -11.36
CA ALA A 70 -15.57 2.95 -12.78
C ALA A 70 -14.41 3.53 -13.62
N VAL A 71 -13.49 4.27 -13.01
CA VAL A 71 -12.28 4.80 -13.66
C VAL A 71 -11.05 3.94 -13.39
N ALA A 72 -11.08 3.07 -12.39
CA ALA A 72 -9.98 2.16 -12.07
C ALA A 72 -9.46 1.41 -13.32
N ASP A 73 -8.14 1.33 -13.44
CA ASP A 73 -7.43 0.69 -14.53
C ASP A 73 -6.23 -0.12 -14.01
N GLU A 74 -5.42 -0.65 -14.91
CA GLU A 74 -4.23 -1.43 -14.56
C GLU A 74 -3.21 -0.65 -13.71
N TYR A 75 -3.23 0.68 -13.78
CA TYR A 75 -2.35 1.59 -13.05
C TYR A 75 -2.95 2.09 -11.74
N PHE A 76 -4.07 1.51 -11.29
CA PHE A 76 -4.68 1.85 -10.01
C PHE A 76 -3.64 1.80 -8.87
N PRO A 77 -3.58 2.83 -8.01
CA PRO A 77 -2.57 2.92 -6.96
C PRO A 77 -2.72 1.79 -5.93
N GLU A 78 -1.59 1.29 -5.43
CA GLU A 78 -1.60 0.31 -4.34
C GLU A 78 -2.20 0.92 -3.05
N PRO A 79 -2.91 0.16 -2.22
CA PRO A 79 -3.32 -1.22 -2.45
C PRO A 79 -4.43 -1.36 -3.49
N LYS A 80 -4.27 -2.32 -4.40
CA LYS A 80 -5.32 -2.73 -5.36
C LYS A 80 -6.47 -3.54 -4.72
N ILE A 81 -6.79 -3.25 -3.46
CA ILE A 81 -7.82 -3.94 -2.68
C ILE A 81 -8.67 -2.88 -1.99
N ILE A 82 -9.97 -2.92 -2.25
CA ILE A 82 -10.97 -2.03 -1.64
C ILE A 82 -11.98 -2.89 -0.88
N GLU A 83 -12.23 -2.57 0.38
CA GLU A 83 -13.25 -3.17 1.20
C GLU A 83 -14.38 -2.17 1.45
N ILE A 84 -15.60 -2.56 1.13
CA ILE A 84 -16.81 -1.76 1.32
C ILE A 84 -17.73 -2.56 2.24
N ASN A 85 -17.91 -2.10 3.48
CA ASN A 85 -18.78 -2.75 4.47
C ASN A 85 -18.59 -4.29 4.56
N GLY A 86 -17.35 -4.77 4.56
CA GLY A 86 -16.98 -6.19 4.58
C GLY A 86 -16.92 -6.90 3.22
N THR A 87 -17.37 -6.26 2.13
CA THR A 87 -17.21 -6.77 0.77
C THR A 87 -15.86 -6.36 0.21
N VAL A 88 -15.01 -7.34 -0.11
CA VAL A 88 -13.67 -7.12 -0.64
C VAL A 88 -13.69 -7.17 -2.17
N ILE A 89 -13.14 -6.13 -2.78
CA ILE A 89 -12.99 -5.96 -4.23
C ILE A 89 -11.50 -5.86 -4.53
N ASN A 90 -10.98 -6.85 -5.25
CA ASN A 90 -9.61 -6.82 -5.76
C ASN A 90 -9.61 -6.17 -7.14
N ILE A 91 -8.79 -5.15 -7.35
CA ILE A 91 -8.61 -4.46 -8.64
C ILE A 91 -7.53 -5.19 -9.42
N ASP A 92 -7.91 -6.36 -9.95
CA ASP A 92 -7.07 -7.27 -10.71
C ASP A 92 -7.66 -7.56 -12.10
N SER A 93 -7.03 -8.48 -12.85
CA SER A 93 -7.52 -8.89 -14.18
C SER A 93 -8.93 -9.49 -14.15
N VAL A 94 -9.34 -10.11 -13.04
CA VAL A 94 -10.68 -10.69 -12.87
C VAL A 94 -11.71 -9.56 -12.73
N PHE A 95 -11.38 -8.51 -11.99
CA PHE A 95 -12.20 -7.30 -11.89
C PHE A 95 -12.40 -6.63 -13.26
N PHE A 96 -11.35 -6.48 -14.06
CA PHE A 96 -11.49 -5.87 -15.39
C PHE A 96 -12.30 -6.74 -16.36
N THR A 97 -12.17 -8.06 -16.26
CA THR A 97 -12.97 -9.00 -17.07
C THR A 97 -14.45 -9.00 -16.65
N ASN A 98 -14.72 -8.86 -15.34
CA ASN A 98 -16.06 -8.94 -14.74
C ASN A 98 -16.48 -7.61 -14.13
N ARG A 99 -16.25 -6.50 -14.84
CA ARG A 99 -16.41 -5.15 -14.29
C ARG A 99 -17.85 -4.84 -13.87
N ILE A 100 -18.82 -5.20 -14.70
CA ILE A 100 -20.25 -4.95 -14.43
C ILE A 100 -20.71 -5.64 -13.13
N PRO A 101 -20.54 -6.96 -12.96
CA PRO A 101 -20.96 -7.62 -11.72
C PRO A 101 -20.13 -7.17 -10.50
N ALA A 102 -18.86 -6.78 -10.68
CA ALA A 102 -18.06 -6.20 -9.60
C ALA A 102 -18.62 -4.84 -9.13
N LEU A 103 -18.99 -3.96 -10.06
CA LEU A 103 -19.62 -2.67 -9.76
C LEU A 103 -21.00 -2.83 -9.11
N GLN A 104 -21.78 -3.81 -9.55
CA GLN A 104 -23.08 -4.14 -8.92
C GLN A 104 -22.90 -4.62 -7.48
N SER A 105 -21.90 -5.48 -7.24
CA SER A 105 -21.57 -5.96 -5.90
C SER A 105 -21.08 -4.83 -5.00
N ALA A 106 -20.25 -3.93 -5.54
CA ALA A 106 -19.79 -2.73 -4.84
C ALA A 106 -20.96 -1.83 -4.45
N TYR A 107 -21.85 -1.54 -5.40
CA TYR A 107 -23.04 -0.71 -5.18
C TYR A 107 -23.97 -1.31 -4.12
N ALA A 108 -24.19 -2.63 -4.15
CA ALA A 108 -25.01 -3.32 -3.14
C ALA A 108 -24.40 -3.29 -1.74
N ALA A 109 -23.07 -3.24 -1.63
CA ALA A 109 -22.35 -3.15 -0.37
C ALA A 109 -22.21 -1.70 0.14
N MET A 110 -22.57 -0.69 -0.67
CA MET A 110 -22.35 0.71 -0.31
C MET A 110 -23.10 1.10 0.96
N PRO A 111 -22.45 1.85 1.84
CA PRO A 111 -23.15 2.40 2.99
C PRO A 111 -24.19 3.43 2.56
N THR A 112 -25.30 3.47 3.29
CA THR A 112 -26.48 4.32 3.00
C THR A 112 -26.35 5.75 3.54
N VAL A 113 -25.25 6.06 4.22
CA VAL A 113 -24.94 7.40 4.77
C VAL A 113 -24.34 8.31 3.71
N ARG A 114 -24.64 9.61 3.84
CA ARG A 114 -24.17 10.67 2.93
C ARG A 114 -22.67 10.85 2.99
N ASP A 115 -22.10 10.73 4.18
CA ASP A 115 -20.70 10.96 4.47
C ASP A 115 -20.04 9.61 4.76
N MET A 116 -18.98 9.32 4.03
CA MET A 116 -18.21 8.07 4.16
C MET A 116 -16.75 8.41 4.39
N ASN A 117 -16.08 7.55 5.14
CA ASN A 117 -14.66 7.68 5.38
C ASN A 117 -13.89 6.64 4.55
N ILE A 118 -12.83 7.07 3.86
CA ILE A 118 -11.83 6.19 3.28
C ILE A 118 -10.63 6.13 4.21
N GLN A 119 -10.32 4.93 4.68
CA GLN A 119 -9.17 4.68 5.54
C GLN A 119 -8.26 3.64 4.92
N LEU A 120 -6.95 3.91 4.96
CA LEU A 120 -5.95 2.91 4.60
C LEU A 120 -5.75 1.98 5.79
N TYR A 121 -6.24 0.74 5.69
CA TYR A 121 -5.99 -0.29 6.69
C TYR A 121 -4.69 -1.03 6.37
N VAL A 122 -3.81 -1.11 7.36
CA VAL A 122 -2.57 -1.87 7.31
C VAL A 122 -2.71 -3.04 8.29
N GLY A 123 -3.05 -4.23 7.77
CA GLY A 123 -3.22 -5.42 8.60
C GLY A 123 -1.91 -5.97 9.17
N LYS A 124 -2.00 -6.77 10.24
CA LYS A 124 -0.87 -7.52 10.82
C LYS A 124 -0.17 -8.44 9.80
N ASP A 125 -0.90 -8.92 8.80
CA ASP A 125 -0.43 -9.89 7.79
C ASP A 125 -0.02 -9.24 6.44
N ILE A 126 0.52 -8.02 6.47
CA ILE A 126 1.15 -7.32 5.31
C ILE A 126 0.15 -6.86 4.22
N GLN A 127 -1.08 -7.37 4.17
CA GLN A 127 -2.08 -6.90 3.21
C GLN A 127 -2.62 -5.52 3.61
N ARG A 128 -2.31 -4.53 2.76
CA ARG A 128 -2.89 -3.18 2.82
C ARG A 128 -4.20 -3.20 2.02
N LYS A 129 -5.22 -2.49 2.51
CA LYS A 129 -6.51 -2.33 1.82
C LYS A 129 -7.11 -0.97 2.10
N TRP A 130 -7.82 -0.41 1.12
CA TRP A 130 -8.69 0.76 1.34
C TRP A 130 -9.99 0.28 1.97
N VAL A 131 -10.38 0.83 3.10
CA VAL A 131 -11.63 0.49 3.79
C VAL A 131 -12.58 1.68 3.67
N ILE A 132 -13.79 1.40 3.18
CA ILE A 132 -14.89 2.34 3.06
C ILE A 132 -15.93 1.95 4.10
N SER A 133 -16.11 2.82 5.09
CA SER A 133 -17.06 2.63 6.17
C SER A 133 -17.88 3.91 6.40
N ASN A 134 -18.96 3.75 7.17
CA ASN A 134 -19.64 4.89 7.78
C ASN A 134 -18.64 5.65 8.66
N GLU A 135 -18.82 6.98 8.75
CA GLU A 135 -18.29 7.72 9.90
C GLU A 135 -18.91 7.23 11.21
#